data_AF-D1YVD3-F1
#
_entry.id   AF-D1YVD3-F1
#
_cell.length_a   1.000
_cell.length_b   1.000
_cell.length_c   1.000
_cell.angle_alpha   90.00
_cell.angle_beta   90.00
_cell.angle_gamma   90.00
#
_symmetry.space_group_name_H-M   'P 1'
#
loop_
_entity.id
_entity.type
_entity.pdbx_description
1 polymer ?
#
loop_
_entity_poly.entity_id
_entity_poly.type
_entity_poly.pdbx_seq_one_letter_code
_entity_poly.pdbx_strand_id
1 'polypeptide(L)'
;MDSIASASVKYGSSRTRELLFRPLDLKFWLLATLGLSAGDPRQAEMCRLRPYYRGTRLLATMGVLIILPAFLIPFMAPFIGSGGALVLVVLYLVFVLAMCLASLFLEVSLDAVFAIGHEAGCGFSDAFRAFARFVREDPGNAAGYMGAKLLVDTGAMTIVSLFFLPALFTMVFILSSVLHTLQAGQAVSRATAFGGLALVAVFCAAAMLASGLLSVPLSAFYGYYTEETVRRICPVSYAARR
;
A
#
# COMPACT_ATOMS: atom_id res chain seq x y z
N MET A 1 -12.48 25.56 15.11
CA MET A 1 -11.45 24.57 15.47
C MET A 1 -11.23 23.67 14.27
N ASP A 2 -9.98 23.38 13.89
CA ASP A 2 -9.71 22.42 12.82
C ASP A 2 -10.21 21.03 13.23
N SER A 3 -10.81 20.28 12.30
CA SER A 3 -11.15 18.87 12.52
C SER A 3 -9.90 18.02 12.78
N ILE A 4 -10.04 16.88 13.47
CA ILE A 4 -8.91 15.97 13.73
C ILE A 4 -8.23 15.57 12.42
N ALA A 5 -9.01 15.30 11.38
CA ALA A 5 -8.50 14.97 10.05
C ALA A 5 -7.66 16.11 9.44
N SER A 6 -8.17 17.34 9.45
CA SER A 6 -7.46 18.51 8.90
C SER A 6 -6.14 18.76 9.63
N ALA A 7 -6.16 18.72 10.96
CA ALA A 7 -4.94 18.88 11.76
C ALA A 7 -3.92 17.77 11.50
N SER A 8 -4.37 16.52 11.40
CA SER A 8 -3.50 15.37 11.17
C SER A 8 -2.90 15.37 9.77
N VAL A 9 -3.65 15.79 8.74
CA VAL A 9 -3.12 15.96 7.38
C VAL A 9 -2.07 17.06 7.35
N LYS A 10 -2.33 18.22 7.97
CA LYS A 10 -1.36 19.32 8.06
C LYS A 10 -0.07 18.88 8.76
N TYR A 11 -0.20 18.20 9.90
CA TYR A 11 0.93 17.68 10.66
C TYR A 11 1.72 16.63 9.85
N GLY A 12 1.02 15.62 9.31
CA GLY A 12 1.61 14.56 8.51
C GLY A 12 2.37 15.10 7.29
N SER A 13 1.78 16.04 6.56
CA SER A 13 2.42 16.70 5.42
C SER A 13 3.66 17.49 5.81
N SER A 14 3.58 18.33 6.85
CA SER A 14 4.71 19.15 7.30
C SER A 14 5.89 18.30 7.77
N ARG A 15 5.64 17.31 8.63
CA ARG A 15 6.68 16.45 9.20
C ARG A 15 7.30 15.52 8.17
N THR A 16 6.50 15.00 7.24
CA THR A 16 7.01 14.24 6.08
C THR A 16 7.93 15.10 5.22
N ARG A 17 7.53 16.36 4.99
CA ARG A 17 8.34 17.30 4.21
C ARG A 17 9.68 17.60 4.90
N GLU A 18 9.65 17.86 6.20
CA GLU A 18 10.84 18.09 7.03
C GLU A 18 11.78 16.88 7.02
N LEU A 19 11.22 15.67 7.19
CA LEU A 19 12.00 14.44 7.25
C LEU A 19 12.70 14.12 5.92
N LEU A 20 12.01 14.31 4.79
CA LEU A 20 12.42 13.75 3.50
C LEU A 20 13.03 14.75 2.53
N PHE A 21 12.75 16.05 2.68
CA PHE A 21 13.07 17.06 1.67
C PHE A 21 13.93 18.22 2.20
N ARG A 22 14.36 18.20 3.47
CA ARG A 22 15.20 19.26 4.07
C ARG A 22 16.40 18.69 4.84
N PRO A 23 17.55 18.43 4.17
CA PRO A 23 17.80 18.48 2.73
C PRO A 23 17.33 17.21 1.98
N LEU A 24 16.95 17.36 0.70
CA LEU A 24 16.61 16.23 -0.18
C LEU A 24 17.86 15.34 -0.36
N ASP A 25 17.76 14.08 0.06
CA ASP A 25 18.86 13.12 -0.01
C ASP A 25 18.41 11.84 -0.71
N LEU A 26 18.80 11.70 -1.97
CA LEU A 26 18.48 10.54 -2.79
C LEU A 26 19.12 9.25 -2.25
N LYS A 27 20.27 9.33 -1.58
CA LYS A 27 20.92 8.17 -0.97
C LYS A 27 20.07 7.64 0.18
N PHE A 28 19.53 8.53 1.02
CA PHE A 28 18.58 8.14 2.06
C PHE A 28 17.33 7.48 1.48
N TRP A 29 16.72 8.06 0.44
CA TRP A 29 15.54 7.47 -0.20
C TRP A 29 15.81 6.05 -0.70
N LEU A 30 16.91 5.85 -1.42
CA LEU A 30 17.29 4.54 -1.95
C LEU A 30 17.57 3.52 -0.84
N LEU A 31 18.32 3.89 0.20
CA LEU A 31 18.61 3.03 1.34
C LEU A 31 17.36 2.70 2.16
N ALA A 32 16.45 3.66 2.33
CA ALA A 32 15.17 3.48 3.00
C ALA A 32 14.26 2.51 2.23
N THR A 33 14.19 2.62 0.90
CA THR A 33 13.47 1.67 0.03
C THR A 33 14.03 0.25 0.16
N LEU A 34 15.36 0.11 0.27
CA LEU A 34 16.03 -1.20 0.43
C LEU A 34 16.01 -1.72 1.88
N GLY A 35 15.54 -0.92 2.85
CA GLY A 35 15.54 -1.28 4.27
C GLY A 35 16.93 -1.34 4.91
N LEU A 36 17.95 -0.73 4.30
CA LEU A 36 19.35 -0.78 4.75
C LEU A 36 19.68 0.39 5.67
N SER A 37 20.22 0.12 6.86
CA SER A 37 20.60 1.16 7.82
C SER A 37 22.05 1.60 7.66
N ALA A 38 22.28 2.91 7.49
CA ALA A 38 23.60 3.52 7.43
C ALA A 38 23.89 4.47 8.60
N GLY A 39 23.18 4.30 9.73
CA GLY A 39 23.31 5.19 10.90
C GLY A 39 22.65 6.57 10.72
N ASP A 40 21.72 6.70 9.76
CA ASP A 40 21.01 7.95 9.48
C ASP A 40 19.89 8.21 10.52
N PRO A 41 19.85 9.37 11.20
CA PRO A 41 18.79 9.71 12.15
C PRO A 41 17.39 9.72 11.55
N ARG A 42 17.25 10.03 10.25
CA ARG A 42 15.95 9.98 9.56
C ARG A 42 15.43 8.55 9.45
N GLN A 43 16.33 7.59 9.36
CA GLN A 43 15.95 6.19 9.31
C GLN A 43 15.55 5.65 10.68
N ALA A 44 16.20 6.13 11.75
CA ALA A 44 15.75 5.88 13.12
C ALA A 44 14.32 6.42 13.32
N GLU A 45 14.03 7.60 12.79
CA GLU A 45 12.68 8.18 12.81
C GLU A 45 11.67 7.36 12.00
N MET A 46 12.02 6.93 10.78
CA MET A 46 11.16 6.01 10.00
C MET A 46 10.89 4.68 10.72
N CYS A 47 11.86 4.19 11.49
CA CYS A 47 11.69 3.02 12.35
C CYS A 47 10.77 3.30 13.55
N ARG A 48 10.88 4.48 14.18
CA ARG A 48 9.98 4.94 15.24
C ARG A 48 8.53 5.00 14.75
N LEU A 49 8.31 5.41 13.51
CA LEU A 49 6.97 5.52 12.92
C LEU A 49 6.31 4.18 12.57
N ARG A 50 7.06 3.06 12.52
CA ARG A 50 6.52 1.73 12.13
C ARG A 50 5.24 1.29 12.83
N PRO A 51 5.05 1.51 14.15
CA PRO A 51 3.83 1.12 14.84
C PRO A 51 2.58 1.84 14.31
N TYR A 52 2.73 3.04 13.75
CA TYR A 52 1.65 3.93 13.34
C TYR A 52 1.12 3.68 11.92
N TYR A 53 1.83 2.89 11.11
CA TYR A 53 1.38 2.43 9.78
C TYR A 53 1.43 0.90 9.63
N ARG A 54 1.48 0.19 10.76
CA ARG A 54 1.66 -1.28 10.79
C ARG A 54 0.49 -2.02 10.14
N GLY A 55 -0.72 -1.53 10.31
CA GLY A 55 -1.93 -2.08 9.69
C GLY A 55 -1.87 -1.98 8.17
N THR A 56 -1.56 -0.79 7.63
CA THR A 56 -1.37 -0.61 6.18
C THR A 56 -0.29 -1.56 5.63
N ARG A 57 0.83 -1.74 6.34
CA ARG A 57 1.87 -2.69 5.92
C ARG A 57 1.40 -4.16 5.94
N LEU A 58 0.64 -4.56 6.95
CA LEU A 58 0.07 -5.91 7.04
C LEU A 58 -0.92 -6.16 5.90
N LEU A 59 -1.81 -5.22 5.64
CA LEU A 59 -2.80 -5.33 4.57
C LEU A 59 -2.16 -5.34 3.18
N ALA A 60 -1.13 -4.51 2.95
CA ALA A 60 -0.36 -4.57 1.71
C ALA A 60 0.30 -5.94 1.51
N THR A 61 0.85 -6.54 2.57
CA THR A 61 1.44 -7.87 2.52
C THR A 61 0.38 -8.95 2.25
N MET A 62 -0.77 -8.88 2.92
CA MET A 62 -1.90 -9.79 2.67
C MET A 62 -2.43 -9.65 1.24
N GLY A 63 -2.52 -8.43 0.71
CA GLY A 63 -2.91 -8.19 -0.68
C GLY A 63 -2.01 -8.92 -1.67
N VAL A 64 -0.68 -8.84 -1.47
CA VAL A 64 0.29 -9.58 -2.32
C VAL A 64 0.07 -11.09 -2.22
N LEU A 65 -0.16 -11.62 -1.01
CA LEU A 65 -0.43 -13.06 -0.81
C LEU A 65 -1.74 -13.51 -1.46
N ILE A 66 -2.78 -12.67 -1.44
CA ILE A 66 -4.08 -12.95 -2.06
C ILE A 66 -3.98 -12.96 -3.59
N ILE A 67 -3.10 -12.15 -4.18
CA ILE A 67 -2.87 -12.12 -5.63
C ILE A 67 -2.13 -13.38 -6.12
N LEU A 68 -1.30 -14.01 -5.28
CA LEU A 68 -0.46 -15.15 -5.67
C LEU A 68 -1.26 -16.35 -6.27
N PRO A 69 -2.40 -16.78 -5.68
CA PRO A 69 -3.28 -17.78 -6.29
C PRO A 69 -3.79 -17.45 -7.70
N ALA A 70 -4.02 -16.17 -8.04
CA ALA A 70 -4.45 -15.79 -9.40
C ALA A 70 -3.45 -16.23 -10.47
N PHE A 71 -2.16 -16.22 -10.12
CA PHE A 71 -1.10 -16.69 -11.00
C PHE A 71 -1.05 -18.21 -11.11
N LEU A 72 -1.60 -18.96 -10.15
CA LEU A 72 -1.55 -20.43 -10.12
C LEU A 72 -2.79 -21.07 -10.75
N ILE A 73 -3.97 -20.45 -10.61
CA ILE A 73 -5.25 -21.00 -11.09
C ILE A 73 -5.22 -21.36 -12.60
N PRO A 74 -4.66 -20.54 -13.51
CA PRO A 74 -4.56 -20.91 -14.93
C PRO A 74 -3.72 -22.17 -15.19
N PHE A 75 -2.70 -22.43 -14.37
CA PHE A 75 -1.84 -23.62 -14.49
C PHE A 75 -2.45 -24.88 -13.84
N MET A 76 -3.56 -24.73 -13.10
CA MET A 76 -4.32 -25.87 -12.59
C MET A 76 -5.26 -26.46 -13.65
N ALA A 77 -5.54 -25.72 -14.74
CA ALA A 77 -6.46 -26.14 -15.81
C ALA A 77 -6.15 -27.52 -16.44
N PRO A 78 -4.88 -27.96 -16.62
CA PRO A 78 -4.58 -29.31 -17.11
C PRO A 78 -5.00 -30.44 -16.16
N PHE A 79 -5.13 -30.16 -14.85
CA PHE A 79 -5.44 -31.16 -13.83
C PHE A 79 -6.93 -31.25 -13.51
N ILE A 80 -7.65 -30.13 -13.63
CA ILE A 80 -9.07 -30.00 -13.23
C ILE A 80 -10.02 -29.72 -14.41
N GLY A 81 -9.47 -29.59 -15.61
CA GLY A 81 -10.20 -29.19 -16.82
C GLY A 81 -10.52 -27.70 -16.88
N SER A 82 -10.86 -27.21 -18.08
CA SER A 82 -11.20 -25.80 -18.32
C SER A 82 -12.44 -25.33 -17.55
N GLY A 83 -13.44 -26.19 -17.38
CA GLY A 83 -14.62 -25.91 -16.56
C GLY A 83 -14.28 -25.74 -15.08
N GLY A 84 -13.44 -26.62 -14.52
CA GLY A 84 -12.96 -26.49 -13.13
C GLY A 84 -12.10 -25.25 -12.91
N ALA A 85 -11.24 -24.90 -13.88
CA ALA A 85 -10.45 -23.68 -13.84
C ALA A 85 -11.32 -22.43 -13.87
N LEU A 86 -12.37 -22.40 -14.69
CA LEU A 86 -13.28 -21.26 -14.79
C LEU A 86 -14.11 -21.07 -13.50
N VAL A 87 -14.55 -22.17 -12.87
CA VAL A 87 -15.18 -22.14 -11.54
C VAL A 87 -14.21 -21.60 -10.48
N LEU A 88 -12.95 -22.03 -10.48
CA LEU A 88 -11.93 -21.50 -9.56
C LEU A 88 -11.67 -20.00 -9.78
N VAL A 89 -11.65 -19.52 -11.02
CA VAL A 89 -11.51 -18.08 -11.32
C VAL A 89 -12.70 -17.31 -10.76
N VAL A 90 -13.94 -17.79 -10.95
CA VAL A 90 -15.14 -17.12 -10.42
C VAL A 90 -15.13 -17.11 -8.90
N LEU A 91 -14.86 -18.24 -8.24
CA LEU A 91 -14.76 -18.33 -6.78
C LEU A 91 -13.65 -17.41 -6.25
N TYR A 92 -12.52 -17.35 -6.94
CA TYR A 92 -11.41 -16.46 -6.61
C TYR A 92 -11.81 -14.98 -6.74
N LEU A 93 -12.51 -14.58 -7.80
CA LEU A 93 -12.99 -13.21 -7.97
C LEU A 93 -13.99 -12.81 -6.87
N VAL A 94 -14.93 -13.71 -6.51
CA VAL A 94 -15.86 -13.48 -5.40
C VAL A 94 -15.10 -13.33 -4.08
N PHE A 95 -14.11 -14.19 -3.83
CA PHE A 95 -13.26 -14.12 -2.64
C PHE A 95 -12.47 -12.79 -2.59
N VAL A 96 -11.86 -12.38 -3.70
CA VAL A 96 -11.13 -11.11 -3.80
C VAL A 96 -12.05 -9.92 -3.53
N LEU A 97 -13.25 -9.90 -4.12
CA LEU A 97 -14.23 -8.83 -3.89
C LEU A 97 -14.66 -8.75 -2.42
N ALA A 98 -14.94 -9.90 -1.78
CA ALA A 98 -15.26 -9.95 -0.36
C ALA A 98 -14.09 -9.45 0.50
N MET A 99 -12.87 -9.85 0.16
CA MET A 99 -11.66 -9.40 0.85
C MET A 99 -11.42 -7.89 0.67
N CYS A 100 -11.66 -7.31 -0.51
CA CYS A 100 -11.55 -5.88 -0.74
C CYS A 100 -12.55 -5.07 0.11
N LEU A 101 -13.79 -5.54 0.24
CA LEU A 101 -14.78 -4.88 1.10
C LEU A 101 -14.38 -4.96 2.58
N ALA A 102 -13.92 -6.12 3.03
CA ALA A 102 -13.45 -6.30 4.40
C ALA A 102 -12.16 -5.50 4.68
N SER A 103 -11.25 -5.41 3.72
CA SER A 103 -9.98 -4.72 3.87
C SER A 103 -10.15 -3.22 4.03
N LEU A 104 -11.14 -2.60 3.39
CA LEU A 104 -11.42 -1.16 3.56
C LEU A 104 -11.65 -0.78 5.03
N PHE A 105 -12.46 -1.56 5.75
CA PHE A 105 -12.70 -1.32 7.18
C PHE A 105 -11.47 -1.59 8.03
N LEU A 106 -10.70 -2.63 7.71
CA LEU A 106 -9.46 -2.95 8.41
C LEU A 106 -8.39 -1.89 8.14
N GLU A 107 -8.31 -1.36 6.93
CA GLU A 107 -7.31 -0.38 6.51
C GLU A 107 -7.45 0.91 7.30
N VAL A 108 -8.68 1.41 7.44
CA VAL A 108 -8.92 2.65 8.16
C VAL A 108 -8.78 2.52 9.67
N SER A 109 -8.91 1.31 10.24
CA SER A 109 -8.97 1.10 11.68
C SER A 109 -7.69 0.50 12.29
N LEU A 110 -7.00 -0.41 11.60
CA LEU A 110 -5.88 -1.16 12.17
C LEU A 110 -4.70 -0.27 12.58
N ASP A 111 -4.38 0.75 11.79
CA ASP A 111 -3.29 1.67 12.13
C ASP A 111 -3.56 2.43 13.43
N ALA A 112 -4.78 2.95 13.60
CA ALA A 112 -5.18 3.63 14.82
C ALA A 112 -5.14 2.67 16.02
N VAL A 113 -5.62 1.43 15.86
CA VAL A 113 -5.60 0.42 16.92
C VAL A 113 -4.17 0.05 17.32
N PHE A 114 -3.27 -0.19 16.36
CA PHE A 114 -1.87 -0.48 16.67
C PHE A 114 -1.15 0.71 17.31
N ALA A 115 -1.42 1.91 16.84
CA ALA A 115 -0.87 3.13 17.41
C ALA A 115 -1.36 3.37 18.84
N ILE A 116 -2.67 3.21 19.12
CA ILE A 116 -3.21 3.30 20.48
C ILE A 116 -2.56 2.26 21.40
N GLY A 117 -2.45 1.01 20.96
CA GLY A 117 -1.79 -0.05 21.73
C GLY A 117 -0.32 0.27 22.04
N HIS A 118 0.39 0.84 21.06
CA HIS A 118 1.78 1.29 21.23
C HIS A 118 1.90 2.43 22.26
N GLU A 119 1.06 3.45 22.14
CA GLU A 119 1.08 4.64 23.00
C GLU A 119 0.65 4.34 24.44
N ALA A 120 -0.46 3.61 24.60
CA ALA A 120 -1.01 3.26 25.90
C ALA A 120 -0.27 2.09 26.57
N GLY A 121 0.55 1.34 25.82
CA GLY A 121 1.19 0.12 26.31
C GLY A 121 0.21 -1.00 26.62
N CYS A 122 -0.92 -1.07 25.90
CA CYS A 122 -1.98 -2.04 26.13
C CYS A 122 -2.09 -3.08 25.00
N GLY A 123 -2.83 -4.16 25.28
CA GLY A 123 -3.09 -5.22 24.30
C GLY A 123 -4.04 -4.78 23.18
N PHE A 124 -4.06 -5.55 22.08
CA PHE A 124 -4.91 -5.25 20.92
C PHE A 124 -6.41 -5.13 21.26
N SER A 125 -6.92 -5.97 22.17
CA SER A 125 -8.33 -5.94 22.57
C SER A 125 -8.72 -4.61 23.23
N ASP A 126 -7.85 -4.10 24.11
CA ASP A 126 -8.10 -2.83 24.81
C ASP A 126 -7.94 -1.64 23.87
N ALA A 127 -6.94 -1.67 23.00
CA ALA A 127 -6.75 -0.66 21.97
C ALA A 127 -7.93 -0.60 20.99
N PHE A 128 -8.46 -1.76 20.59
CA PHE A 128 -9.66 -1.85 19.76
C PHE A 128 -10.89 -1.27 20.46
N ARG A 129 -11.09 -1.60 21.74
CA ARG A 129 -12.18 -1.03 22.54
C ARG A 129 -12.07 0.49 22.67
N ALA A 130 -10.86 1.02 22.85
CA ALA A 130 -10.60 2.45 22.90
C ALA A 130 -10.95 3.13 21.56
N PHE A 131 -10.54 2.54 20.45
CA PHE A 131 -10.88 3.04 19.12
C PHE A 131 -12.39 2.97 18.83
N ALA A 132 -13.05 1.85 19.16
CA ALA A 132 -14.48 1.69 19.00
C ALA A 132 -15.27 2.69 19.85
N ARG A 133 -14.78 3.00 21.06
CA ARG A 133 -15.36 4.05 21.92
C ARG A 133 -15.26 5.41 21.24
N PHE A 134 -14.10 5.77 20.67
CA PHE A 134 -13.92 6.99 19.90
C PHE A 134 -14.90 7.09 18.72
N VAL A 135 -15.04 6.02 17.93
CA VAL A 135 -15.99 6.00 16.79
C VAL A 135 -17.43 6.24 17.25
N ARG A 136 -17.80 5.71 18.42
CA ARG A 136 -19.15 5.86 18.97
C ARG A 136 -19.40 7.25 19.56
N GLU A 137 -18.40 7.81 20.24
CA GLU A 137 -18.52 9.09 20.97
C GLU A 137 -18.33 10.30 20.05
N ASP A 138 -17.51 10.17 18.99
CA ASP A 138 -17.26 11.23 18.01
C ASP A 138 -17.22 10.68 16.56
N PRO A 139 -18.38 10.26 16.03
CA PRO A 139 -18.46 9.63 14.71
C PRO A 139 -18.04 10.58 13.58
N GLY A 140 -18.22 11.88 13.75
CA GLY A 140 -17.85 12.89 12.74
C GLY A 140 -16.35 12.99 12.56
N ASN A 141 -15.58 13.11 13.65
CA ASN A 141 -14.13 13.12 13.56
C ASN A 141 -13.55 11.75 13.17
N ALA A 142 -14.17 10.65 13.63
CA ALA A 142 -13.77 9.31 13.21
C ALA A 142 -13.94 9.12 11.70
N ALA A 143 -15.10 9.47 11.14
CA ALA A 143 -15.34 9.40 9.70
C ALA A 143 -14.39 10.31 8.91
N GLY A 144 -14.11 11.52 9.42
CA GLY A 144 -13.14 12.43 8.81
C GLY A 144 -11.73 11.84 8.75
N TYR A 145 -11.27 11.20 9.82
CA TYR A 145 -9.98 10.51 9.86
C TYR A 145 -9.95 9.33 8.85
N MET A 146 -10.93 8.43 8.94
CA MET A 146 -11.01 7.26 8.07
C MET A 146 -11.11 7.66 6.59
N GLY A 147 -11.93 8.66 6.27
CA GLY A 147 -12.12 9.15 4.91
C GLY A 147 -10.87 9.81 4.33
N ALA A 148 -10.14 10.62 5.11
CA ALA A 148 -8.89 11.20 4.66
C ALA A 148 -7.83 10.13 4.39
N LYS A 149 -7.75 9.08 5.22
CA LYS A 149 -6.87 7.95 4.97
C LYS A 149 -7.21 7.22 3.66
N LEU A 150 -8.49 6.87 3.44
CA LEU A 150 -8.94 6.22 2.20
C LEU A 150 -8.65 7.05 0.95
N LEU A 151 -8.78 8.37 1.02
CA LEU A 151 -8.46 9.25 -0.11
C LEU A 151 -6.96 9.18 -0.46
N VAL A 152 -6.08 9.14 0.55
CA VAL A 152 -4.63 9.01 0.34
C VAL A 152 -4.31 7.62 -0.19
N ASP A 153 -4.90 6.55 0.36
CA ASP A 153 -4.72 5.17 -0.11
C ASP A 153 -5.14 5.04 -1.60
N THR A 154 -6.30 5.59 -1.95
CA THR A 154 -6.83 5.60 -3.33
C THR A 154 -5.92 6.36 -4.29
N GLY A 155 -5.45 7.54 -3.87
CA GLY A 155 -4.52 8.35 -4.66
C GLY A 155 -3.18 7.65 -4.86
N ALA A 156 -2.62 7.07 -3.79
CA ALA A 156 -1.38 6.30 -3.84
C ALA A 156 -1.49 5.09 -4.77
N MET A 157 -2.57 4.31 -4.66
CA MET A 157 -2.81 3.15 -5.50
C MET A 157 -2.99 3.52 -6.96
N THR A 158 -3.65 4.64 -7.24
CA THR A 158 -3.78 5.18 -8.60
C THR A 158 -2.41 5.56 -9.17
N ILE A 159 -1.59 6.30 -8.43
CA ILE A 159 -0.23 6.67 -8.87
C ILE A 159 0.62 5.43 -9.13
N VAL A 160 0.60 4.45 -8.22
CA VAL A 160 1.30 3.18 -8.41
C VAL A 160 0.84 2.49 -9.69
N SER A 161 -0.47 2.39 -9.91
CA SER A 161 -1.03 1.77 -11.12
C SER A 161 -0.60 2.48 -12.40
N LEU A 162 -0.52 3.82 -12.39
CA LEU A 162 -0.04 4.61 -13.53
C LEU A 162 1.41 4.27 -13.90
N PHE A 163 2.28 3.96 -12.92
CA PHE A 163 3.65 3.52 -13.22
C PHE A 163 3.72 2.20 -13.98
N PHE A 164 2.73 1.32 -13.83
CA PHE A 164 2.67 0.03 -14.52
C PHE A 164 1.97 0.10 -15.90
N LEU A 165 1.27 1.19 -16.23
CA LEU A 165 0.58 1.33 -17.52
C LEU A 165 1.50 1.18 -18.74
N PRO A 166 2.71 1.78 -18.79
CA PRO A 166 3.62 1.59 -19.93
C PRO A 166 4.01 0.11 -20.14
N ALA A 167 4.25 -0.63 -19.06
CA ALA A 167 4.54 -2.06 -19.13
C ALA A 167 3.35 -2.85 -19.67
N LEU A 168 2.13 -2.53 -19.20
CA LEU A 168 0.89 -3.16 -19.66
C LEU A 168 0.62 -2.88 -21.15
N PHE A 169 0.69 -1.62 -21.58
CA PHE A 169 0.50 -1.26 -23.00
C PHE A 169 1.53 -1.92 -23.90
N THR A 170 2.80 -1.94 -23.49
CA THR A 170 3.88 -2.60 -24.23
C THR A 170 3.61 -4.10 -24.36
N MET A 171 3.22 -4.76 -23.26
CA MET A 171 2.86 -6.18 -23.24
C MET A 171 1.70 -6.49 -24.19
N VAL A 172 0.61 -5.70 -24.13
CA VAL A 172 -0.56 -5.86 -25.01
C VAL A 172 -0.15 -5.69 -26.48
N PHE A 173 0.61 -4.64 -26.81
CA PHE A 173 1.07 -4.38 -28.17
C PHE A 173 1.90 -5.52 -28.76
N ILE A 174 2.85 -6.05 -27.98
CA ILE A 174 3.68 -7.19 -28.40
C ILE A 174 2.82 -8.44 -28.58
N LEU A 175 1.93 -8.73 -27.63
CA LEU A 175 1.05 -9.89 -27.70
C LEU A 175 0.16 -9.84 -28.94
N SER A 176 -0.46 -8.68 -29.22
CA SER A 176 -1.25 -8.46 -30.43
C SER A 176 -0.43 -8.62 -31.70
N SER A 177 0.80 -8.09 -31.74
CA SER A 177 1.70 -8.23 -32.89
C SER A 177 2.07 -9.70 -33.15
N VAL A 178 2.42 -10.44 -32.10
CA VAL A 178 2.74 -11.87 -32.19
C VAL A 178 1.53 -12.67 -32.68
N LEU A 179 0.34 -12.43 -32.11
CA LEU A 179 -0.89 -13.10 -32.51
C LEU A 179 -1.23 -12.83 -33.99
N HIS A 180 -1.10 -11.58 -34.44
CA HIS A 180 -1.35 -11.21 -35.83
C HIS A 180 -0.39 -11.90 -36.80
N THR A 181 0.91 -11.96 -36.48
CA THR A 181 1.92 -12.65 -37.31
C THR A 181 1.65 -14.15 -37.40
N LEU A 182 1.26 -14.78 -36.28
CA LEU A 182 0.88 -16.20 -36.25
C LEU A 182 -0.38 -16.49 -37.06
N GLN A 183 -1.41 -15.64 -36.96
CA GLN A 183 -2.64 -15.76 -37.75
C GLN A 183 -2.40 -15.56 -39.25
N ALA A 184 -1.41 -14.75 -39.63
CA ALA A 184 -0.98 -14.58 -41.01
C ALA A 184 -0.12 -15.75 -41.55
N GLY A 185 0.12 -16.81 -40.75
CA GLY A 185 0.94 -17.96 -41.13
C GLY A 185 2.44 -17.66 -41.26
N GLN A 186 2.89 -16.52 -40.72
CA GLN A 186 4.28 -16.08 -40.81
C GLN A 186 5.07 -16.48 -39.57
N ALA A 187 6.37 -16.68 -39.74
CA ALA A 187 7.27 -16.92 -38.62
C ALA A 187 7.43 -15.64 -37.79
N VAL A 188 7.18 -15.74 -36.48
CA VAL A 188 7.43 -14.64 -35.54
C VAL A 188 8.93 -14.41 -35.42
N SER A 189 9.37 -13.19 -35.70
CA SER A 189 10.76 -12.80 -35.49
C SER A 189 11.13 -12.94 -34.01
N ARG A 190 12.13 -13.77 -33.71
CA ARG A 190 12.68 -13.92 -32.36
C ARG A 190 13.13 -12.57 -31.79
N ALA A 191 13.67 -11.68 -32.63
CA ALA A 191 14.10 -10.35 -32.21
C ALA A 191 12.92 -9.49 -31.70
N THR A 192 11.75 -9.57 -32.35
CA THR A 192 10.55 -8.83 -31.92
C THR A 192 10.00 -9.39 -30.61
N ALA A 193 9.97 -10.71 -30.46
CA ALA A 193 9.48 -11.36 -29.24
C ALA A 193 10.41 -11.11 -28.03
N PHE A 194 11.72 -11.32 -28.19
CA PHE A 194 12.69 -11.13 -27.11
C PHE A 194 12.94 -9.65 -26.80
N GLY A 195 13.00 -8.79 -27.82
CA GLY A 195 13.14 -7.34 -27.64
C GLY A 195 11.92 -6.75 -26.95
N GLY A 196 10.72 -7.19 -27.32
CA GLY A 196 9.49 -6.81 -26.65
C GLY A 196 9.46 -7.25 -25.18
N LEU A 197 9.82 -8.51 -24.91
CA LEU A 197 9.85 -9.04 -23.54
C LEU A 197 10.88 -8.31 -22.66
N ALA A 198 12.05 -8.00 -23.21
CA ALA A 198 13.06 -7.19 -22.51
C ALA A 198 12.54 -5.78 -22.19
N LEU A 199 11.82 -5.15 -23.12
CA LEU A 199 11.24 -3.83 -22.92
C LEU A 199 10.15 -3.83 -21.82
N VAL A 200 9.28 -4.85 -21.81
CA VAL A 200 8.30 -5.06 -20.72
C VAL A 200 9.01 -5.23 -19.38
N ALA A 201 10.07 -6.04 -19.32
CA ALA A 201 10.85 -6.23 -18.09
C ALA A 201 11.48 -4.94 -17.58
N VAL A 202 12.02 -4.10 -18.48
CA VAL A 202 12.58 -2.79 -18.13
C VAL A 202 11.50 -1.86 -17.56
N PHE A 203 10.33 -1.77 -18.20
CA PHE A 203 9.23 -0.94 -17.68
C PHE A 203 8.69 -1.45 -16.35
N CYS A 204 8.56 -2.78 -16.17
CA CYS A 204 8.19 -3.37 -14.89
C CYS A 204 9.21 -3.04 -13.78
N ALA A 205 10.52 -3.16 -14.08
CA ALA A 205 11.58 -2.83 -13.12
C ALA A 205 11.55 -1.34 -12.74
N ALA A 206 11.35 -0.45 -13.73
CA ALA A 206 11.21 0.98 -13.49
C ALA A 206 9.96 1.30 -12.64
N ALA A 207 8.84 0.64 -12.91
CA ALA A 207 7.61 0.79 -12.13
C ALA A 207 7.80 0.33 -10.68
N MET A 208 8.43 -0.83 -10.46
CA MET A 208 8.75 -1.33 -9.13
C MET A 208 9.67 -0.39 -8.35
N LEU A 209 10.69 0.17 -9.01
CA LEU A 209 11.56 1.17 -8.41
C LEU A 209 10.79 2.43 -8.02
N ALA A 210 9.94 2.95 -8.91
CA ALA A 210 9.11 4.12 -8.65
C ALA A 210 8.13 3.89 -7.49
N SER A 211 7.47 2.73 -7.44
CA SER A 211 6.61 2.33 -6.32
C SER A 211 7.40 2.20 -5.01
N GLY A 212 8.61 1.63 -5.06
CA GLY A 212 9.50 1.52 -3.90
C GLY A 212 9.93 2.88 -3.36
N LEU A 213 10.25 3.84 -4.25
CA LEU A 213 10.55 5.21 -3.86
C LEU A 213 9.33 5.91 -3.27
N LEU A 214 8.14 5.74 -3.86
CA LEU A 214 6.89 6.31 -3.35
C LEU A 214 6.48 5.75 -1.98
N SER A 215 6.87 4.51 -1.66
CA SER A 215 6.56 3.90 -0.37
C SER A 215 7.18 4.63 0.83
N VAL A 216 8.30 5.32 0.63
CA VAL A 216 9.03 6.06 1.68
C VAL A 216 8.22 7.27 2.16
N PRO A 217 7.82 8.24 1.31
CA PRO A 217 6.99 9.38 1.72
C PRO A 217 5.60 8.96 2.21
N LEU A 218 5.02 7.91 1.64
CA LEU A 218 3.74 7.39 2.13
C LEU A 218 3.86 6.84 3.56
N SER A 219 4.88 6.03 3.84
CA SER A 219 5.10 5.47 5.18
C SER A 219 5.36 6.57 6.23
N ALA A 220 6.14 7.60 5.87
CA ALA A 220 6.34 8.77 6.73
C ALA A 220 5.02 9.52 6.98
N PHE A 221 4.25 9.77 5.92
CA PHE A 221 2.97 10.47 6.00
C PHE A 221 1.99 9.72 6.90
N TYR A 222 1.74 8.43 6.65
CA TYR A 222 0.86 7.62 7.50
C TYR A 222 1.34 7.58 8.94
N GLY A 223 2.65 7.46 9.16
CA GLY A 223 3.23 7.47 10.49
C GLY A 223 2.86 8.72 11.29
N TYR A 224 3.16 9.90 10.73
CA TYR A 224 2.87 11.17 11.38
C TYR A 224 1.37 11.49 11.44
N TYR A 225 0.61 11.14 10.40
CA TYR A 225 -0.83 11.31 10.34
C TYR A 225 -1.55 10.54 11.45
N THR A 226 -1.22 9.25 11.62
CA THR A 226 -1.80 8.41 12.65
C THR A 226 -1.31 8.81 14.05
N GLU A 227 -0.05 9.20 14.20
CA GLU A 227 0.51 9.72 15.46
C GLU A 227 -0.29 10.93 15.98
N GLU A 228 -0.51 11.94 15.12
CA GLU A 228 -1.27 13.13 15.50
C GLU A 228 -2.74 12.82 15.78
N THR A 229 -3.33 11.89 15.03
CA THR A 229 -4.71 11.45 15.26
C THR A 229 -4.84 10.80 16.65
N VAL A 230 -3.95 9.86 16.99
CA VAL A 230 -4.02 9.14 18.27
C VAL A 230 -3.78 10.07 19.46
N ARG A 231 -2.88 11.06 19.33
CA ARG A 231 -2.69 12.11 20.33
C ARG A 231 -3.97 12.85 20.67
N ARG A 232 -4.79 13.12 19.65
CA ARG A 232 -6.07 13.83 19.80
C ARG A 232 -7.19 12.94 20.33
N ILE A 233 -7.14 11.64 20.02
CA ILE A 233 -8.12 10.65 20.52
C ILE A 233 -7.85 10.28 21.99
N CYS A 234 -6.59 10.15 22.40
CA CYS A 234 -6.18 9.68 23.72
C CYS A 234 -5.25 10.70 24.44
N PRO A 235 -5.76 11.87 24.86
CA PRO A 235 -4.92 12.92 25.45
C PRO A 235 -4.32 12.53 26.81
N VAL A 236 -4.97 11.65 27.57
CA VAL A 236 -4.64 11.35 28.97
C VAL A 236 -3.36 10.51 29.12
N SER A 237 -2.98 9.72 28.11
CA SER A 237 -1.76 8.90 28.13
C SER A 237 -0.49 9.69 27.78
N TYR A 238 -0.64 10.85 27.13
CA TYR A 238 0.46 11.62 26.54
C TYR A 238 1.12 12.61 27.51
N ALA A 239 0.39 13.09 28.52
CA ALA A 239 0.93 14.04 29.50
C ALA A 239 1.93 13.40 30.49
N ALA A 240 1.91 12.07 30.64
CA ALA A 240 2.69 11.35 31.66
C ALA A 240 4.07 10.88 31.18
N ARG A 241 4.47 11.13 29.93
CA ARG A 241 5.74 10.64 29.34
C ARG A 241 6.64 11.73 28.76
N ARG A 242 6.43 13.00 29.12
CA ARG A 242 7.39 14.09 28.86
C ARG A 242 8.14 14.47 30.12
#